data_AF-A0A2H5WQ67-F1
#
_entry.id   AF-A0A2H5WQ67-F1
#
_cell.length_a   1.000
_cell.length_b   1.000
_cell.length_c   1.000
_cell.angle_alpha   90.00
_cell.angle_beta   90.00
_cell.angle_gamma   90.00
#
_symmetry.space_group_name_H-M   'P 1'
#
loop_
_entity.id
_entity.type
_entity.pdbx_description
1 polymer ?
#
loop_
_entity_poly.entity_id
_entity_poly.type
_entity_poly.pdbx_seq_one_letter_code
_entity_poly.pdbx_strand_id
1 'polypeptide(L)'
;MRSEPDVISYHRLRTRRSGAMRYIDLHIVVPSDWSLQQAHAVADRLEKRIAQALAPAQVVIHVDPYDPTRASHQPSDARERVKAI
;
A
#
# COMPACT_ATOMS: atom_id res chain seq x y z
N MET A 1 10.38 11.16 -5.54
CA MET A 1 9.63 9.89 -5.59
C MET A 1 8.39 10.15 -6.43
N ARG A 2 8.42 9.83 -7.74
CA ARG A 2 7.28 10.12 -8.63
C ARG A 2 6.10 9.23 -8.24
N SER A 3 4.92 9.84 -8.11
CA SER A 3 3.62 9.17 -7.99
C SER A 3 3.50 8.12 -9.10
N GLU A 4 3.03 6.92 -8.76
CA GLU A 4 2.63 5.95 -9.78
C GLU A 4 1.35 6.52 -10.42
N PRO A 5 1.38 6.97 -11.69
CA PRO A 5 0.30 7.76 -12.28
C PRO A 5 -1.02 6.98 -12.34
N ASP A 6 -0.93 5.66 -12.26
CA ASP A 6 -2.04 4.73 -12.43
C ASP A 6 -2.78 4.44 -11.11
N VAL A 7 -2.24 4.86 -9.94
CA VAL A 7 -2.87 4.66 -8.63
C VAL A 7 -3.62 5.91 -8.20
N ILE A 8 -4.90 5.77 -7.87
CA ILE A 8 -5.77 6.87 -7.45
C ILE A 8 -5.39 7.38 -6.06
N SER A 9 -5.19 6.47 -5.10
CA SER A 9 -4.78 6.81 -3.73
C SER A 9 -4.18 5.61 -3.01
N TYR A 10 -3.64 5.82 -1.82
CA TYR A 10 -3.20 4.76 -0.91
C TYR A 10 -3.66 5.05 0.52
N HIS A 11 -3.81 4.01 1.34
CA HIS A 11 -4.24 4.13 2.72
C HIS A 11 -3.76 2.94 3.58
N ARG A 12 -3.99 3.00 4.89
CA ARG A 12 -3.57 1.98 5.88
C ARG A 12 -2.09 1.56 5.78
N LEU A 13 -1.20 2.51 5.49
CA LEU A 13 0.24 2.24 5.48
C LEU A 13 0.71 1.87 6.90
N ARG A 14 1.24 0.66 7.05
CA ARG A 14 1.80 0.14 8.29
C ARG A 14 3.23 -0.31 8.03
N THR A 15 4.13 0.13 8.89
CA THR A 15 5.53 -0.31 8.83
C THR A 15 5.95 -0.85 10.19
N ARG A 16 6.67 -1.97 10.20
CA ARG A 16 7.35 -2.48 11.39
C ARG A 16 8.76 -2.95 11.05
N ARG A 17 9.60 -3.11 12.06
CA ARG A 17 10.96 -3.62 11.91
C ARG A 17 11.16 -4.81 12.84
N SER A 18 11.79 -5.87 12.34
CA SER A 18 12.29 -6.99 13.16
C SER A 18 13.76 -7.23 12.83
N GLY A 19 14.63 -6.97 13.80
CA GLY A 19 16.07 -6.93 13.57
C GLY A 19 16.45 -5.95 12.46
N ALA A 20 17.11 -6.45 11.42
CA ALA A 20 17.49 -5.69 10.23
C ALA A 20 16.36 -5.57 9.19
N MET A 21 15.36 -6.45 9.23
CA MET A 21 14.30 -6.54 8.21
C MET A 21 13.18 -5.52 8.47
N ARG A 22 12.74 -4.84 7.41
CA ARG A 22 11.54 -3.99 7.41
C ARG A 22 10.35 -4.75 6.84
N TYR A 23 9.18 -4.53 7.39
CA TYR A 23 7.93 -5.05 6.86
C TYR A 23 6.99 -3.87 6.62
N ILE A 24 6.44 -3.82 5.42
CA ILE A 24 5.62 -2.71 4.94
C ILE A 24 4.33 -3.32 4.40
N ASP A 25 3.20 -2.85 4.90
CA ASP A 25 1.85 -3.26 4.46
C ASP A 25 1.10 -1.99 4.08
N LEU A 26 0.44 -1.97 2.92
CA LEU A 26 -0.37 -0.85 2.49
C LEU A 26 -1.52 -1.28 1.59
N HIS A 27 -2.55 -0.43 1.52
CA HIS A 27 -3.62 -0.53 0.54
C HIS A 27 -3.42 0.50 -0.56
N ILE A 28 -3.59 0.11 -1.81
CA ILE A 28 -3.68 1.02 -2.96
C ILE A 28 -5.09 0.97 -3.55
N VAL A 29 -5.58 2.12 -4.03
CA VAL A 29 -6.86 2.25 -4.72
C VAL A 29 -6.59 2.42 -6.21
N VAL A 30 -7.20 1.56 -7.02
CA VAL A 30 -7.06 1.56 -8.49
C VAL A 30 -8.42 1.77 -9.15
N PRO A 31 -8.48 2.19 -10.42
CA PRO A 31 -9.73 2.28 -11.18
C PRO A 31 -10.50 0.95 -11.15
N SER A 32 -11.82 1.01 -10.96
CA SER A 32 -12.67 -0.17 -10.82
C SER A 32 -12.94 -0.91 -12.14
N ASP A 33 -12.60 -0.30 -13.27
CA ASP A 33 -12.69 -0.86 -14.62
C ASP A 33 -11.43 -1.65 -15.04
N TRP A 34 -10.39 -1.66 -14.20
CA TRP A 34 -9.19 -2.45 -14.47
C TRP A 34 -9.44 -3.96 -14.38
N SER A 35 -8.83 -4.68 -15.30
CA SER A 35 -8.66 -6.13 -15.16
C SER A 35 -7.78 -6.47 -13.95
N LEU A 36 -7.98 -7.67 -13.41
CA LEU A 36 -7.13 -8.22 -12.34
C LEU A 36 -5.64 -8.22 -12.73
N GLN A 37 -5.34 -8.46 -14.01
CA GLN A 37 -3.96 -8.46 -14.52
C GLN A 37 -3.31 -7.06 -14.44
N GLN A 38 -4.05 -6.00 -14.77
CA GLN A 38 -3.56 -4.62 -14.66
C GLN A 38 -3.31 -4.23 -13.21
N ALA A 39 -4.26 -4.56 -12.32
CA ALA A 39 -4.12 -4.34 -10.88
C ALA A 39 -2.88 -5.05 -10.32
N HIS A 40 -2.68 -6.32 -10.67
CA HIS A 40 -1.52 -7.10 -10.23
C HIS A 40 -0.21 -6.53 -10.75
N ALA A 41 -0.15 -6.13 -12.03
CA ALA A 41 1.06 -5.57 -12.63
C ALA A 41 1.53 -4.27 -11.92
N VAL A 42 0.59 -3.41 -11.51
CA VAL A 42 0.90 -2.18 -10.76
C VAL A 42 1.36 -2.50 -9.34
N ALA A 43 0.68 -3.44 -8.65
CA ALA A 43 1.08 -3.89 -7.32
C ALA A 43 2.51 -4.46 -7.34
N ASP A 44 2.84 -5.33 -8.29
CA ASP A 44 4.17 -5.93 -8.45
C ASP A 44 5.28 -4.88 -8.67
N ARG A 45 5.02 -3.88 -9.53
CA ARG A 45 5.97 -2.79 -9.77
C ARG A 45 6.23 -1.98 -8.51
N LEU A 46 5.16 -1.64 -7.78
CA LEU A 46 5.25 -0.88 -6.54
C LEU A 46 5.97 -1.68 -5.45
N GLU A 47 5.63 -2.95 -5.29
CA GLU A 47 6.26 -3.85 -4.33
C GLU A 47 7.78 -3.90 -4.54
N LYS A 48 8.22 -4.17 -5.77
CA LYS A 48 9.65 -4.21 -6.14
C LYS A 48 10.34 -2.89 -5.88
N ARG A 49 9.72 -1.77 -6.28
CA ARG A 49 10.30 -0.43 -6.12
C ARG A 49 10.45 -0.05 -4.64
N ILE A 50 9.46 -0.35 -3.80
CA ILE A 50 9.51 -0.10 -2.36
C ILE A 50 10.55 -1.02 -1.70
N ALA A 51 10.54 -2.30 -2.03
CA ALA A 51 11.48 -3.28 -1.48
C ALA A 51 12.94 -2.92 -1.80
N GLN A 52 13.21 -2.47 -3.02
CA GLN A 52 14.56 -2.02 -3.43
C GLN A 52 14.98 -0.73 -2.73
N ALA A 53 14.07 0.25 -2.61
CA ALA A 53 14.39 1.54 -1.99
C ALA A 53 14.63 1.42 -0.47
N LEU A 54 14.01 0.43 0.19
CA LEU A 54 14.03 0.28 1.65
C LEU A 54 14.70 -1.01 2.13
N ALA A 55 15.51 -1.62 1.26
CA ALA A 55 16.15 -2.90 1.52
C ALA A 55 16.93 -2.92 2.86
N PRO A 56 16.92 -4.05 3.60
CA PRO A 56 16.10 -5.24 3.36
C PRO A 56 14.64 -4.99 3.81
N ALA A 57 13.69 -5.24 2.93
CA ALA A 57 12.27 -5.03 3.19
C ALA A 57 11.41 -6.11 2.54
N GLN A 58 10.36 -6.53 3.26
CA GLN A 58 9.22 -7.26 2.72
C GLN A 58 8.03 -6.31 2.62
N VAL A 59 7.38 -6.31 1.47
CA VAL A 59 6.28 -5.39 1.16
C VAL A 59 5.07 -6.22 0.78
N VAL A 60 3.91 -5.89 1.33
CA VAL A 60 2.62 -6.47 0.98
C VAL A 60 1.70 -5.33 0.55
N ILE A 61 1.10 -5.47 -0.63
CA ILE A 61 0.19 -4.47 -1.18
C ILE A 61 -1.18 -5.11 -1.40
N HIS A 62 -2.19 -4.56 -0.72
CA HIS A 62 -3.59 -4.89 -0.96
C HIS A 62 -4.15 -3.92 -2.00
N VAL A 63 -4.92 -4.45 -2.96
CA VAL A 63 -5.50 -3.64 -4.04
C VAL A 63 -7.00 -3.55 -3.84
N ASP A 64 -7.50 -2.33 -3.69
CA ASP A 64 -8.91 -2.02 -3.55
C ASP A 64 -9.40 -1.29 -4.82
N PRO A 65 -10.56 -1.66 -5.39
CA PRO A 65 -11.15 -0.90 -6.48
C PRO A 65 -11.70 0.44 -5.96
N TYR A 66 -11.68 1.46 -6.81
CA TYR A 66 -12.33 2.73 -6.52
C TYR A 66 -13.84 2.54 -6.39
N ASP A 67 -14.38 2.93 -5.24
CA ASP A 67 -15.81 2.89 -4.97
C ASP A 67 -16.32 4.33 -4.69
N PRO A 68 -17.10 4.92 -5.61
CA PRO A 68 -17.62 6.28 -5.45
C PRO A 68 -18.62 6.41 -4.29
N THR A 69 -19.23 5.31 -3.85
CA THR A 69 -20.19 5.29 -2.74
C THR A 69 -19.51 5.23 -1.37
N ARG A 70 -18.23 4.82 -1.34
CA ARG A 70 -17.39 4.77 -0.13
C ARG A 70 -16.56 6.03 0.11
N ALA A 71 -16.85 7.12 -0.59
CA ALA A 71 -16.06 8.36 -0.59
C ALA A 71 -15.92 9.10 0.77
N SER A 72 -16.31 8.52 1.91
CA SER A 72 -16.27 9.18 3.22
C SER A 72 -16.04 8.28 4.44
N HIS A 73 -15.24 7.21 4.34
CA HIS A 73 -14.73 6.51 5.53
C HIS A 73 -13.20 6.62 5.64
N GLN A 74 -12.72 7.83 5.94
CA GLN A 74 -11.54 7.98 6.78
C GLN A 74 -12.00 7.93 8.24
N PRO A 75 -11.67 6.90 9.03
CA PRO A 75 -11.27 7.17 10.40
C PRO A 75 -9.87 7.77 10.32
N SER A 76 -9.82 9.03 10.72
CA SER A 76 -8.64 9.83 11.07
C SER A 76 -7.47 9.01 11.62
N ASP A 77 -6.27 9.44 11.26
CA ASP A 77 -5.07 9.32 12.09
C ASP A 77 -5.42 9.46 13.58
N ALA A 78 -5.46 8.33 14.28
CA ALA A 78 -5.58 8.27 15.72
C ALA A 78 -4.57 7.25 16.23
N ARG A 79 -3.30 7.68 16.26
CA ARG A 79 -2.29 7.25 17.25
C ARG A 79 -2.42 5.79 17.71
N GLU A 80 -2.06 4.80 16.89
CA GLU A 80 -1.94 3.42 17.38
C GLU A 80 -0.48 2.97 17.42
N ARG A 81 0.15 3.45 18.50
CA ARG A 81 1.00 2.72 19.44
C ARG A 81 1.78 1.55 18.85
N VAL A 82 3.10 1.69 18.97
CA VAL A 82 4.02 0.59 19.28
C VAL A 82 3.32 -0.43 20.20
N LYS A 83 2.91 -1.56 19.63
CA LYS A 83 2.80 -2.87 20.29
C LYS A 83 3.74 -3.75 19.46
N ALA A 84 5.01 -3.89 19.84
CA ALA A 84 5.44 -4.88 20.83
C ALA A 84 4.74 -6.23 20.59
N ILE A 85 5.35 -7.07 19.77
CA ILE A 85 6.02 -8.33 20.15
C ILE A 85 7.12 -8.58 19.12
#